data_AF-A0A363CZJ5-F1
#
_entry.id   AF-A0A363CZJ5-F1
#
_cell.length_a   1.000
_cell.length_b   1.000
_cell.length_c   1.000
_cell.angle_alpha   90.00
_cell.angle_beta   90.00
_cell.angle_gamma   90.00
#
_symmetry.space_group_name_H-M   'P 1'
#
loop_
_entity.id
_entity.type
_entity.pdbx_description
1 polymer ?
#
loop_
_entity_poly.entity_id
_entity_poly.type
_entity_poly.pdbx_seq_one_letter_code
_entity_poly.pdbx_strand_id
1 'polypeptide(L)'
;MKFYDKGFIYKYKNYTQVQIFSAGTAILDMKIYEDKVCKATFKCQDLKTFNKENLSSTYPDNFIKELFERNQKEVIHRDKQNDILIKIIRD
;
A
#
# COMPACT_ATOMS: atom_id res chain seq x y z
N MET A 1 -2.25 -15.74 -19.99
CA MET A 1 -2.64 -14.81 -18.89
C MET A 1 -1.52 -13.80 -18.69
N LYS A 2 -1.81 -12.49 -18.83
CA LYS A 2 -0.85 -11.42 -18.52
C LYS A 2 -0.87 -11.20 -17.00
N PHE A 3 -0.06 -11.96 -16.26
CA PHE A 3 0.11 -11.83 -14.80
C PHE A 3 0.96 -10.62 -14.39
N TYR A 4 1.25 -9.70 -15.31
CA TYR A 4 2.39 -8.80 -15.17
C TYR A 4 2.25 -7.72 -14.09
N ASP A 5 1.06 -7.50 -13.53
CA ASP A 5 0.85 -6.53 -12.44
C ASP A 5 -0.22 -7.02 -11.44
N LYS A 6 -0.01 -8.20 -10.83
CA LYS A 6 -0.88 -8.68 -9.74
C LYS A 6 -0.16 -8.59 -8.39
N GLY A 7 -0.95 -8.31 -7.37
CA GLY A 7 -0.47 -8.25 -6.00
C GLY A 7 -1.38 -8.99 -5.04
N PHE A 8 -0.87 -9.22 -3.84
CA PHE A 8 -1.57 -9.89 -2.75
C PHE A 8 -1.64 -8.95 -1.55
N ILE A 9 -2.80 -8.93 -0.92
CA ILE A 9 -3.03 -8.23 0.36
C ILE A 9 -3.34 -9.29 1.39
N TYR A 10 -2.42 -9.54 2.31
CA TYR A 10 -2.59 -10.45 3.42
C TYR A 10 -2.94 -9.68 4.68
N LYS A 11 -4.02 -10.07 5.35
CA LYS A 11 -4.45 -9.47 6.61
C LYS A 11 -4.09 -10.39 7.76
N TYR A 12 -3.14 -9.96 8.58
CA TYR A 12 -2.77 -10.61 9.84
C TYR A 12 -3.33 -9.82 11.02
N LYS A 13 -3.32 -10.41 12.22
CA LYS A 13 -3.83 -9.74 13.43
C LYS A 13 -3.15 -8.40 13.74
N ASN A 14 -1.85 -8.29 13.44
CA ASN A 14 -1.03 -7.14 13.86
C ASN A 14 -0.55 -6.27 12.69
N TYR A 15 -0.72 -6.73 11.44
CA TYR A 15 -0.26 -6.01 10.26
C TYR A 15 -1.00 -6.48 9.01
N THR A 16 -1.08 -5.58 8.04
CA THR A 16 -1.48 -5.92 6.66
C THR A 16 -0.23 -5.95 5.80
N GLN A 17 -0.01 -7.03 5.06
CA GLN A 17 1.10 -7.15 4.12
C GLN A 17 0.60 -6.97 2.69
N VAL A 18 1.26 -6.11 1.93
CA VAL A 18 0.98 -5.82 0.53
C VAL A 18 2.20 -6.24 -0.28
N GLN A 19 2.01 -7.19 -1.19
CA GLN A 19 3.04 -7.64 -2.12
C GLN A 19 2.61 -7.38 -3.55
N ILE A 20 3.48 -6.81 -4.38
CA ILE A 20 3.25 -6.65 -5.82
C ILE A 20 4.31 -7.44 -6.56
N PHE A 21 3.87 -8.26 -7.50
CA PHE A 21 4.73 -9.07 -8.34
C PHE A 21 4.68 -8.56 -9.78
N SER A 22 5.85 -8.43 -10.39
CA SER A 22 5.98 -8.19 -11.83
C SER A 22 6.93 -9.23 -12.42
N ALA A 23 6.48 -9.89 -13.50
CA ALA A 23 7.22 -10.97 -14.18
C ALA A 23 7.77 -12.06 -13.23
N GLY A 24 7.01 -12.41 -12.18
CA GLY A 24 7.41 -13.42 -11.19
C GLY A 24 8.38 -12.94 -10.10
N THR A 25 8.74 -11.65 -10.11
CA THR A 25 9.62 -11.03 -9.10
C THR A 25 8.81 -10.12 -8.18
N ALA A 26 9.07 -10.17 -6.87
CA ALA A 26 8.46 -9.25 -5.91
C ALA A 26 9.11 -7.86 -6.06
N ILE A 27 8.38 -6.89 -6.63
CA ILE A 27 8.85 -5.52 -6.82
C ILE A 27 8.47 -4.61 -5.65
N LEU A 28 7.46 -5.01 -4.87
CA LEU A 28 7.07 -4.36 -3.63
C LEU A 28 6.72 -5.44 -2.60
N ASP A 29 7.33 -5.35 -1.43
CA ASP A 29 6.89 -6.07 -0.23
C ASP A 29 6.84 -5.07 0.93
N MET A 30 5.62 -4.80 1.37
CA MET A 30 5.34 -3.77 2.35
C MET A 30 4.47 -4.34 3.47
N LYS A 31 4.89 -4.13 4.72
CA LYS A 31 4.12 -4.47 5.92
C LYS A 31 3.64 -3.20 6.58
N ILE A 32 2.33 -3.05 6.69
CA ILE A 32 1.65 -1.92 7.31
C ILE A 32 1.20 -2.35 8.71
N TYR A 33 1.83 -1.79 9.73
CA TYR A 33 1.45 -1.92 11.14
C TYR A 33 0.60 -0.72 11.56
N GLU A 34 0.20 -0.66 12.83
CA GLU A 34 -0.59 0.46 13.35
C GLU A 34 0.17 1.78 13.41
N ASP A 35 1.48 1.72 13.66
CA ASP A 35 2.36 2.86 13.92
C ASP A 35 3.39 3.09 12.79
N LYS A 36 3.66 2.07 11.98
CA LYS A 36 4.76 2.09 11.01
C LYS A 36 4.49 1.29 9.75
N VAL A 37 5.24 1.61 8.71
CA VAL A 37 5.28 0.91 7.44
C VAL A 37 6.70 0.43 7.18
N CYS A 38 6.85 -0.86 6.89
CA CYS A 38 8.13 -1.46 6.58
C CYS A 38 8.18 -1.89 5.11
N LYS A 39 9.09 -1.28 4.34
CA LYS A 39 9.46 -1.72 2.99
C LYS A 39 10.59 -2.74 3.12
N ALA A 40 10.31 -4.02 2.90
CA ALA A 40 11.23 -5.12 3.19
C ALA A 40 11.68 -5.19 4.68
N THR A 41 12.57 -6.13 5.00
CA THR A 41 12.92 -6.50 6.39
C THR A 41 13.59 -5.39 7.21
N PHE A 42 14.24 -4.41 6.58
CA PHE A 42 15.11 -3.44 7.28
C PHE A 42 14.80 -1.95 7.03
N LYS A 43 13.75 -1.60 6.26
CA LYS A 43 13.39 -0.19 6.03
C LYS A 43 11.99 0.10 6.57
N CYS A 44 11.92 0.27 7.89
CA CYS A 44 10.70 0.70 8.57
C CYS A 44 10.73 2.21 8.82
N GLN A 45 9.59 2.84 8.61
CA GLN A 45 9.38 4.26 8.87
C GLN A 45 7.97 4.46 9.42
N ASP A 46 7.76 5.56 10.14
CA ASP A 46 6.43 5.91 10.63
C ASP A 46 5.49 6.23 9.45
N LEU A 47 4.19 6.09 9.71
CA LEU A 47 3.13 6.29 8.72
C LEU A 47 3.17 7.69 8.09
N LYS A 48 3.46 8.72 8.88
CA LYS A 48 3.54 10.11 8.44
C LYS A 48 4.71 10.35 7.49
N THR A 49 5.90 9.90 7.86
CA THR A 49 7.10 9.97 7.02
C THR A 49 6.88 9.20 5.72
N PHE A 50 6.25 8.02 5.79
CA PHE A 50 5.90 7.26 4.59
C PHE A 50 5.03 8.07 3.62
N ASN A 51 3.94 8.67 4.12
CA ASN A 51 3.02 9.45 3.29
C ASN A 51 3.72 10.68 2.70
N LYS A 52 4.53 11.39 3.49
CA LYS A 52 5.28 12.55 3.05
C LYS A 52 6.27 12.23 1.92
N GLU A 53 6.98 11.11 2.02
CA GLU A 53 8.02 10.74 1.05
C GLU A 53 7.49 10.06 -0.21
N ASN A 54 6.38 9.32 -0.12
CA ASN A 54 5.91 8.43 -1.19
C ASN A 54 4.54 8.82 -1.76
N LEU A 55 3.79 9.63 -1.03
CA LEU A 55 2.45 10.07 -1.40
C LEU A 55 2.40 11.60 -1.30
N SER A 56 1.58 12.13 -0.41
CA SER A 56 1.50 13.55 -0.09
C SER A 56 1.59 13.76 1.42
N SER A 57 2.25 14.85 1.82
CA SER A 57 2.25 15.34 3.19
C SER A 57 0.89 15.84 3.68
N THR A 58 -0.06 16.07 2.75
CA THR A 58 -1.42 16.50 3.06
C THR A 58 -2.33 15.36 3.46
N TYR A 59 -1.91 14.11 3.28
CA TYR A 59 -2.71 12.96 3.65
C TYR A 59 -2.64 12.68 5.15
N PRO A 60 -3.76 12.24 5.76
CA PRO A 60 -3.75 11.78 7.16
C PRO A 60 -2.70 10.71 7.38
N ASP A 61 -2.05 10.70 8.55
CA ASP A 61 -0.98 9.74 8.86
C ASP A 61 -1.43 8.29 8.59
N ASN A 62 -2.65 7.92 9.03
CA ASN A 62 -3.21 6.58 8.87
C ASN A 62 -3.77 6.26 7.47
N PHE A 63 -3.69 7.17 6.49
CA PHE A 63 -4.30 7.03 5.17
C PHE A 63 -3.98 5.69 4.49
N ILE A 64 -2.71 5.31 4.45
CA ILE A 64 -2.27 4.10 3.74
C ILE A 64 -2.83 2.83 4.39
N LYS A 65 -2.96 2.81 5.72
CA LYS A 65 -3.55 1.69 6.47
C LYS A 65 -5.03 1.57 6.12
N GLU A 66 -5.78 2.65 6.26
CA GLU A 66 -7.22 2.66 5.97
C GLU A 66 -7.51 2.24 4.53
N LEU A 67 -6.70 2.68 3.57
CA LEU A 67 -6.87 2.36 2.16
C LEU A 67 -6.84 0.85 1.89
N PHE A 68 -5.86 0.13 2.46
CA PHE A 68 -5.73 -1.31 2.29
C PHE A 68 -6.67 -2.13 3.19
N GLU A 69 -7.13 -1.55 4.30
CA GLU A 69 -8.11 -2.17 5.19
C GLU A 69 -9.53 -2.19 4.60
N ARG A 70 -9.90 -1.22 3.75
CA ARG A 70 -11.20 -1.18 3.05
C ARG A 70 -11.51 -2.50 2.35
N ASN A 71 -12.54 -3.22 2.80
CA ASN A 71 -13.00 -4.50 2.25
C ASN A 71 -13.91 -4.37 1.01
N GLN A 72 -13.73 -3.33 0.20
CA GLN A 72 -14.54 -3.09 -0.99
C GLN A 72 -13.96 -3.84 -2.20
N LYS A 73 -14.81 -4.28 -3.13
CA LYS A 73 -14.36 -4.96 -4.37
C LYS A 73 -13.44 -4.07 -5.20
N GLU A 74 -13.77 -2.79 -5.30
CA GLU A 74 -12.98 -1.79 -5.99
C GLU A 74 -12.77 -0.58 -5.07
N VAL A 75 -11.51 -0.15 -4.93
CA VAL A 75 -11.13 1.07 -4.22
C VAL A 75 -10.33 1.92 -5.20
N ILE A 76 -10.81 3.13 -5.48
CA ILE A 76 -10.13 4.08 -6.36
C ILE A 76 -9.89 5.36 -5.56
N HIS A 77 -8.63 5.71 -5.38
CA HIS A 77 -8.20 6.99 -4.85
C HIS A 77 -7.48 7.76 -5.96
N ARG A 78 -8.03 8.92 -6.34
CA ARG A 78 -7.44 9.78 -7.38
C ARG A 78 -7.27 11.18 -6.83
N ASP A 79 -6.02 11.57 -6.65
CA ASP A 79 -5.64 12.93 -6.30
C ASP A 79 -4.93 13.57 -7.48
N LYS A 80 -5.61 14.53 -8.12
CA LYS A 80 -5.07 15.26 -9.28
C LYS A 80 -4.07 16.34 -8.87
N GLN A 81 -4.12 16.83 -7.64
CA GLN A 81 -3.23 17.90 -7.19
C GLN A 81 -1.81 17.38 -6.97
N ASN A 82 -1.71 16.16 -6.43
CA ASN A 82 -0.43 15.49 -6.17
C ASN A 82 -0.07 14.43 -7.23
N ASP A 83 -0.84 14.33 -8.32
CA ASP A 83 -0.70 13.34 -9.40
C ASP A 83 -0.62 11.87 -8.91
N ILE A 84 -1.47 11.52 -7.94
CA ILE A 84 -1.52 10.19 -7.31
C ILE A 84 -2.78 9.44 -7.76
N LEU A 85 -2.59 8.24 -8.30
CA LEU A 85 -3.66 7.28 -8.57
C LEU A 85 -3.36 5.96 -7.84
N ILE A 86 -4.24 5.58 -6.92
CA ILE A 86 -4.20 4.26 -6.28
C ILE A 86 -5.48 3.53 -6.63
N LYS A 87 -5.33 2.39 -7.30
CA LYS A 87 -6.45 1.53 -7.70
C LYS A 87 -6.25 0.13 -7.15
N ILE A 88 -7.18 -0.33 -6.32
CA ILE A 88 -7.20 -1.69 -5.78
C ILE A 88 -8.45 -2.39 -6.31
N ILE A 89 -8.26 -3.38 -7.18
CA ILE A 89 -9.33 -4.23 -7.71
C ILE A 89 -9.11 -5.62 -7.12
N ARG A 90 -10.07 -6.08 -6.32
CA ARG A 90 -10.04 -7.41 -5.69
C ARG A 90 -10.80 -8.39 -6.57
N ASP A 91 -10.15 -9.52 -6.87
CA ASP A 91 -10.76 -10.66 -7.56
C ASP A 91 -11.78 -11.37 -6.64
#